data_AF-A0A3G4V501-F1
#
_entry.id   AF-A0A3G4V501-F1
#
_cell.length_a   1.000
_cell.length_b   1.000
_cell.length_c   1.000
_cell.angle_alpha   90.00
_cell.angle_beta   90.00
_cell.angle_gamma   90.00
#
_symmetry.space_group_name_H-M   'P 1'
#
loop_
_entity.id
_entity.type
_entity.pdbx_description
1 polymer ?
#
loop_
_entity_poly.entity_id
_entity_poly.type
_entity_poly.pdbx_seq_one_letter_code
_entity_poly.pdbx_strand_id
1 'polypeptide(L)'
;MRIDLDYMKALLVPFLESENAHITAQDWESAGITIKEQGKMNEKFLFHLTLLVENGLISNDALESYDLESVGVISYLSGEKAMAIRPLRLTQNGHDFATILENSEALQRLKSDFKNMTFDVIFDTGKTLMSAFAKKKLNDLGLI
;
A
#
# COMPACT_ATOMS: atom_id res chain seq x y z
N MET A 1 -4.26 14.18 7.34
CA MET A 1 -3.38 13.20 8.03
C MET A 1 -2.02 13.21 7.33
N ARG A 2 -0.97 12.58 7.88
CA ARG A 2 0.32 12.42 7.19
C ARG A 2 0.45 10.98 6.70
N ILE A 3 1.27 10.77 5.68
CA ILE A 3 1.62 9.42 5.19
C ILE A 3 2.22 8.63 6.36
N ASP A 4 1.60 7.49 6.68
CA ASP A 4 2.05 6.52 7.67
C ASP A 4 2.55 5.27 6.95
N LEU A 5 3.87 5.12 6.84
CA LEU A 5 4.49 4.01 6.11
C LEU A 5 4.26 2.64 6.76
N ASP A 6 4.08 2.59 8.09
CA ASP A 6 3.73 1.33 8.74
C ASP A 6 2.30 0.93 8.37
N TYR A 7 1.39 1.90 8.30
CA TYR A 7 0.02 1.64 7.90
C TYR A 7 -0.10 1.31 6.41
N MET A 8 0.65 1.99 5.53
CA MET A 8 0.72 1.60 4.11
C MET A 8 1.27 0.17 3.96
N LYS A 9 2.31 -0.20 4.72
CA LYS A 9 2.79 -1.58 4.76
C LYS A 9 1.68 -2.55 5.18
N ALA A 10 0.95 -2.24 6.25
CA ALA A 10 -0.13 -3.08 6.74
C ALA A 10 -1.28 -3.24 5.73
N LEU A 11 -1.51 -2.25 4.86
CA LEU A 11 -2.46 -2.38 3.75
C LEU A 11 -1.92 -3.21 2.57
N LEU A 12 -0.61 -3.15 2.30
CA LEU A 12 0.00 -3.75 1.11
C LEU A 12 0.50 -5.19 1.32
N VAL A 13 0.97 -5.53 2.52
CA VAL A 13 1.49 -6.87 2.86
C VAL A 13 0.45 -7.98 2.68
N PRO A 14 -0.84 -7.81 3.03
CA PRO A 14 -1.86 -8.84 2.80
C PRO A 14 -1.97 -9.30 1.33
N PHE A 15 -1.62 -8.44 0.37
CA PHE A 15 -1.55 -8.84 -1.04
C PHE A 15 -0.35 -9.76 -1.34
N LEU A 16 0.79 -9.55 -0.68
CA LEU A 16 2.00 -10.35 -0.87
C LEU A 16 1.91 -11.72 -0.20
N GLU A 17 1.19 -11.81 0.91
CA GLU A 17 0.98 -13.05 1.67
C GLU A 17 -0.18 -13.91 1.14
N SER A 18 -1.00 -13.36 0.23
CA SER A 18 -2.14 -14.08 -0.33
C SER A 18 -1.71 -15.15 -1.33
N GLU A 19 -2.29 -16.34 -1.23
CA GLU A 19 -2.16 -17.38 -2.26
C GLU A 19 -3.03 -17.09 -3.50
N ASN A 20 -3.90 -16.07 -3.43
CA ASN A 20 -4.79 -15.66 -4.51
C ASN A 20 -4.27 -14.43 -5.24
N ALA A 21 -4.63 -14.30 -6.52
CA ALA A 21 -4.26 -13.14 -7.34
C ALA A 21 -4.91 -11.80 -6.87
N HIS A 22 -5.96 -11.89 -6.05
CA HIS A 22 -6.69 -10.74 -5.54
C HIS A 22 -7.02 -10.96 -4.05
N ILE A 23 -7.15 -9.86 -3.32
CA ILE A 23 -7.73 -9.80 -1.99
C ILE A 23 -9.02 -8.99 -2.02
N THR A 24 -9.74 -8.96 -0.91
CA THR A 24 -10.93 -8.15 -0.69
C THR A 24 -10.81 -7.38 0.63
N ALA A 25 -11.81 -6.54 0.93
CA ALA A 25 -11.91 -5.86 2.21
C ALA A 25 -11.88 -6.82 3.42
N GLN A 26 -12.35 -8.07 3.26
CA GLN A 26 -12.38 -9.06 4.33
C GLN A 26 -10.99 -9.54 4.72
N ASP A 27 -10.05 -9.57 3.76
CA ASP A 27 -8.66 -9.96 4.02
C ASP A 27 -7.94 -8.87 4.84
N TRP A 28 -8.21 -7.60 4.56
CA TRP A 28 -7.75 -6.49 5.41
C TRP A 28 -8.31 -6.57 6.83
N GLU A 29 -9.61 -6.82 6.99
CA GLU A 29 -10.22 -6.98 8.32
C GLU A 29 -9.61 -8.18 9.07
N SER A 30 -9.36 -9.29 8.37
CA SER A 30 -8.71 -10.48 8.93
C SER A 30 -7.25 -10.22 9.35
N ALA A 31 -6.57 -9.31 8.66
CA ALA A 31 -5.23 -8.81 9.01
C ALA A 31 -5.26 -7.74 10.14
N GLY A 32 -6.43 -7.45 10.71
CA GLY A 32 -6.58 -6.50 11.82
C GLY A 32 -6.70 -5.04 11.40
N ILE A 33 -6.95 -4.76 10.11
CA ILE A 33 -7.22 -3.40 9.62
C ILE A 33 -8.66 -3.01 9.94
N THR A 34 -8.83 -1.96 10.74
CA THR A 34 -10.15 -1.37 11.00
C THR A 34 -10.62 -0.56 9.80
N ILE A 35 -11.53 -1.12 8.99
CA ILE A 35 -12.17 -0.41 7.86
C ILE A 35 -13.30 0.50 8.37
N LYS A 36 -14.07 0.05 9.35
CA LYS A 36 -15.16 0.82 9.98
C LYS A 36 -14.97 0.96 11.47
N GLU A 37 -15.22 2.15 11.99
CA GLU A 37 -15.19 2.49 13.41
C GLU A 37 -16.49 3.20 13.77
N GLN A 38 -17.20 2.69 14.79
CA GLN A 38 -18.49 3.24 15.24
C GLN A 38 -19.52 3.43 14.12
N GLY A 39 -19.58 2.47 13.19
CA GLY A 39 -20.51 2.48 12.06
C GLY A 39 -20.11 3.40 10.89
N LYS A 40 -19.01 4.14 11.00
CA LYS A 40 -18.49 5.02 9.95
C LYS A 40 -17.20 4.47 9.37
N MET A 41 -16.88 4.86 8.13
CA MET A 41 -15.58 4.56 7.54
C MET A 41 -14.47 5.14 8.44
N ASN A 42 -13.46 4.34 8.73
CA ASN A 42 -12.31 4.80 9.49
C ASN A 42 -11.49 5.79 8.64
N GLU A 43 -11.26 7.00 9.15
CA GLU A 43 -10.57 8.07 8.41
C GLU A 43 -9.10 7.73 8.10
N LYS A 44 -8.43 6.95 8.97
CA LYS A 44 -7.05 6.49 8.72
C LYS A 44 -7.00 5.51 7.55
N PHE A 45 -7.93 4.56 7.52
CA PHE A 45 -8.11 3.64 6.41
C PHE A 45 -8.37 4.39 5.11
N LEU A 46 -9.42 5.23 5.10
CA LEU A 46 -9.83 5.97 3.92
C LEU A 46 -8.69 6.85 3.38
N PHE A 47 -8.01 7.60 4.25
CA PHE A 47 -6.90 8.47 3.84
C PHE A 47 -5.78 7.70 3.14
N HIS A 48 -5.34 6.57 3.69
CA HIS A 48 -4.25 5.80 3.09
C HIS A 48 -4.70 5.00 1.86
N LEU A 49 -5.94 4.50 1.85
CA LEU A 49 -6.51 3.87 0.66
C LEU A 49 -6.56 4.85 -0.51
N THR A 50 -6.97 6.10 -0.28
CA THR A 50 -6.92 7.17 -1.29
C THR A 50 -5.51 7.36 -1.82
N LEU A 51 -4.49 7.38 -0.95
CA LEU A 51 -3.09 7.48 -1.41
C LEU A 51 -2.65 6.27 -2.25
N LEU A 52 -3.12 5.05 -1.92
CA LEU A 52 -2.83 3.88 -2.74
C LEU A 52 -3.42 4.02 -4.16
N VAL A 53 -4.63 4.57 -4.27
CA VAL A 53 -5.31 4.82 -5.55
C VAL A 53 -4.62 5.93 -6.34
N GLU A 54 -4.40 7.09 -5.70
CA GLU A 54 -3.78 8.26 -6.35
C GLU A 54 -2.38 7.98 -6.90
N ASN A 55 -1.62 7.12 -6.21
CA ASN A 55 -0.27 6.73 -6.63
C ASN A 55 -0.27 5.44 -7.48
N GLY A 56 -1.44 4.92 -7.86
CA GLY A 56 -1.59 3.76 -8.72
C GLY A 56 -0.93 2.50 -8.17
N LEU A 57 -1.01 2.28 -6.86
CA LEU A 57 -0.39 1.15 -6.16
C LEU A 57 -1.30 -0.08 -6.12
N ILE A 58 -2.61 0.11 -6.19
CA ILE A 58 -3.60 -0.96 -6.22
C ILE A 58 -4.47 -0.83 -7.47
N SER A 59 -5.20 -1.87 -7.84
CA SER A 59 -6.23 -1.84 -8.89
C SER A 59 -7.27 -2.92 -8.61
N ASN A 60 -8.44 -2.82 -9.22
CA ASN A 60 -9.39 -3.94 -9.23
C ASN A 60 -8.99 -5.02 -10.27
N ASP A 61 -9.82 -6.05 -10.40
CA ASP A 61 -9.65 -7.15 -11.35
C ASP A 61 -9.78 -6.73 -12.84
N ALA A 62 -10.39 -5.58 -13.11
CA ALA A 62 -10.42 -4.94 -14.42
C ALA A 62 -9.21 -4.01 -14.70
N LEU A 63 -8.21 -3.98 -13.81
CA LEU A 63 -7.04 -3.09 -13.86
C LEU A 63 -7.38 -1.60 -13.71
N GLU A 64 -8.50 -1.28 -13.08
CA GLU A 64 -8.92 0.09 -12.83
C GLU A 64 -8.42 0.58 -11.46
N SER A 65 -7.92 1.82 -11.41
CA SER A 65 -7.44 2.48 -10.20
C SER A 65 -7.56 4.01 -10.29
N TYR A 66 -8.59 4.51 -10.99
CA TYR A 66 -8.71 5.94 -11.23
C TYR A 66 -9.42 6.68 -10.10
N ASP A 67 -10.23 5.98 -9.28
CA ASP A 67 -10.94 6.58 -8.15
C ASP A 67 -11.25 5.57 -7.02
N LEU A 68 -11.84 6.07 -5.94
CA LEU A 68 -12.22 5.27 -4.78
C LEU A 68 -13.35 4.26 -5.06
N GLU A 69 -14.24 4.52 -6.02
CA GLU A 69 -15.33 3.62 -6.37
C GLU A 69 -14.83 2.37 -7.11
N SER A 70 -13.83 2.56 -7.97
CA SER A 70 -13.14 1.48 -8.70
C SER A 70 -12.53 0.45 -7.74
N VAL A 71 -12.08 0.89 -6.56
CA VAL A 71 -11.54 0.04 -5.49
C VAL A 71 -12.55 -0.31 -4.40
N GLY A 72 -13.84 -0.01 -4.60
CA GLY A 72 -14.93 -0.51 -3.75
C GLY A 72 -15.45 0.46 -2.68
N VAL A 73 -14.99 1.70 -2.61
CA VAL A 73 -15.57 2.70 -1.69
C VAL A 73 -16.79 3.34 -2.32
N ILE A 74 -17.96 3.11 -1.73
CA ILE A 74 -19.25 3.65 -2.17
C ILE A 74 -19.62 4.83 -1.27
N SER A 75 -19.97 5.97 -1.86
CA SER A 75 -20.51 7.13 -1.13
C SER A 75 -22.02 7.22 -1.31
N TYR A 76 -22.76 7.25 -0.22
CA TYR A 76 -24.22 7.42 -0.22
C TYR A 76 -24.61 8.89 -0.22
N LEU A 77 -25.85 9.20 -0.62
CA LEU A 77 -26.42 10.55 -0.53
C LEU A 77 -26.46 11.09 0.90
N SER A 78 -26.44 10.22 1.92
CA SER A 78 -26.33 10.61 3.34
C SER A 78 -24.95 11.18 3.70
N GLY A 79 -23.96 11.10 2.82
CA GLY A 79 -22.55 11.41 3.08
C GLY A 79 -21.79 10.27 3.76
N GLU A 80 -22.47 9.17 4.09
CA GLU A 80 -21.83 7.96 4.61
C GLU A 80 -21.07 7.24 3.51
N LYS A 81 -20.00 6.55 3.90
CA LYS A 81 -19.20 5.71 3.00
C LYS A 81 -19.27 4.25 3.44
N ALA A 82 -19.35 3.34 2.48
CA ALA A 82 -19.19 1.90 2.70
C ALA A 82 -18.08 1.33 1.84
N MET A 83 -17.58 0.16 2.25
CA MET A 83 -16.66 -0.65 1.46
C MET A 83 -17.45 -1.83 0.90
N ALA A 84 -17.48 -1.96 -0.43
CA ALA A 84 -18.01 -3.12 -1.12
C ALA A 84 -16.96 -4.25 -1.15
N ILE A 85 -17.43 -5.49 -1.24
CA ILE A 85 -16.56 -6.63 -1.51
C ILE A 85 -16.19 -6.58 -2.99
N ARG A 86 -15.01 -6.04 -3.30
CA ARG A 86 -14.41 -6.07 -4.62
C ARG A 86 -13.06 -6.81 -4.58
N PRO A 87 -12.74 -7.59 -5.62
CA PRO A 87 -11.37 -8.09 -5.81
C PRO A 87 -10.42 -6.93 -6.08
N LEU A 88 -9.31 -6.90 -5.36
CA LEU A 88 -8.25 -5.91 -5.46
C LEU A 88 -6.91 -6.62 -5.63
N ARG A 89 -6.00 -6.01 -6.39
CA ARG A 89 -4.62 -6.48 -6.56
C ARG A 89 -3.63 -5.32 -6.45
N LEU A 90 -2.37 -5.64 -6.20
CA LEU A 90 -1.29 -4.68 -6.39
C LEU A 90 -1.05 -4.43 -7.89
N THR A 91 -0.75 -3.19 -8.25
CA THR A 91 -0.12 -2.90 -9.55
C THR A 91 1.36 -3.29 -9.49
N GLN A 92 2.10 -3.15 -10.60
CA GLN A 92 3.56 -3.35 -10.55
C GLN A 92 4.23 -2.36 -9.57
N ASN A 93 3.81 -1.08 -9.59
CA ASN A 93 4.29 -0.10 -8.62
C ASN A 93 3.90 -0.47 -7.19
N GLY A 94 2.70 -1.04 -7.00
CA GLY A 94 2.26 -1.60 -5.74
C GLY A 94 3.18 -2.70 -5.21
N HIS A 95 3.54 -3.67 -6.06
CA HIS A 95 4.47 -4.73 -5.71
C HIS A 95 5.85 -4.19 -5.34
N ASP A 96 6.39 -3.27 -6.15
CA ASP A 96 7.68 -2.65 -5.88
C ASP A 96 7.67 -1.92 -4.52
N PHE A 97 6.63 -1.13 -4.25
CA PHE A 97 6.53 -0.38 -3.01
C PHE A 97 6.28 -1.28 -1.80
N ALA A 98 5.42 -2.29 -1.92
CA ALA A 98 5.20 -3.28 -0.87
C ALA A 98 6.51 -4.01 -0.51
N THR A 99 7.29 -4.41 -1.51
CA THR A 99 8.61 -5.04 -1.33
C THR A 99 9.59 -4.11 -0.61
N ILE A 100 9.60 -2.82 -0.95
CA ILE A 100 10.40 -1.80 -0.24
C ILE A 100 10.01 -1.73 1.24
N LEU A 101 8.71 -1.71 1.54
CA LEU A 101 8.22 -1.62 2.93
C LEU A 101 8.41 -2.91 3.73
N GLU A 102 8.45 -4.08 3.06
CA GLU A 102 8.80 -5.35 3.70
C GLU A 102 10.25 -5.39 4.17
N ASN A 103 11.17 -4.77 3.43
CA ASN A 103 12.56 -4.66 3.83
C ASN A 103 12.70 -3.75 5.07
N SER A 104 13.05 -4.35 6.22
CA SER A 104 13.12 -3.66 7.50
C SER A 104 14.15 -2.52 7.53
N GLU A 105 15.29 -2.67 6.87
CA GLU A 105 16.31 -1.61 6.78
C GLU A 105 15.81 -0.44 5.93
N ALA A 106 15.21 -0.71 4.77
CA ALA A 106 14.63 0.32 3.92
C ALA A 106 13.51 1.08 4.63
N LEU A 107 12.56 0.36 5.24
CA LEU A 107 11.45 0.96 5.98
C LEU A 107 11.95 1.88 7.10
N GLN A 108 12.95 1.42 7.88
CA GLN A 108 13.53 2.24 8.95
C GLN A 108 14.14 3.54 8.42
N ARG A 109 14.95 3.47 7.35
CA ARG A 109 15.56 4.66 6.73
C ARG A 109 14.51 5.62 6.17
N LEU A 110 13.49 5.11 5.49
CA LEU A 110 12.41 5.94 4.97
C LEU A 110 11.64 6.67 6.08
N LYS A 111 11.42 5.99 7.22
CA LYS A 111 10.74 6.57 8.39
C LYS A 111 11.59 7.56 9.18
N SER A 112 12.91 7.43 9.21
CA SER A 112 13.80 8.32 9.94
C SER A 112 14.27 9.49 9.08
N ASP A 113 14.87 9.20 7.94
CA ASP A 113 15.69 10.14 7.18
C ASP A 113 14.85 10.89 6.12
N PHE A 114 13.76 10.27 5.67
CA PHE A 114 12.88 10.78 4.60
C PHE A 114 11.45 11.04 5.08
N LYS A 115 11.26 11.15 6.40
CA LYS A 115 9.96 11.48 6.98
C LYS A 115 9.46 12.83 6.44
N ASN A 116 8.16 12.91 6.16
CA ASN A 116 7.47 14.11 5.67
C ASN A 116 7.88 14.56 4.24
N MET A 117 8.63 13.76 3.50
CA MET A 117 8.83 13.98 2.07
C MET A 117 7.55 13.66 1.28
N THR A 118 7.51 14.06 0.01
CA THR A 118 6.43 13.67 -0.91
C THR A 118 6.48 12.16 -1.17
N PHE A 119 5.34 11.58 -1.57
CA PHE A 119 5.26 10.14 -1.85
C PHE A 119 6.28 9.71 -2.92
N ASP A 120 6.36 10.44 -4.04
CA ASP A 120 7.30 10.12 -5.12
C ASP A 120 8.75 10.05 -4.63
N VAL A 121 9.17 11.02 -3.81
CA VAL A 121 10.52 11.05 -3.22
C VAL A 121 10.74 9.85 -2.30
N ILE A 122 9.74 9.48 -1.49
CA ILE A 122 9.80 8.28 -0.63
C ILE A 122 9.96 7.02 -1.49
N PHE A 123 9.17 6.89 -2.56
CA PHE A 123 9.17 5.70 -3.40
C PHE A 123 10.49 5.57 -4.18
N ASP A 124 10.96 6.64 -4.81
CA ASP A 124 12.23 6.66 -5.57
C ASP A 124 13.43 6.41 -4.66
N THR A 125 13.42 6.97 -3.45
CA THR A 125 14.43 6.69 -2.44
C THR A 125 14.41 5.21 -2.06
N GLY A 126 13.22 4.63 -1.85
CA GLY A 126 13.06 3.20 -1.59
C GLY A 126 13.65 2.33 -2.70
N LYS A 127 13.35 2.63 -3.97
CA LYS A 127 13.94 1.93 -5.13
C LYS A 127 15.46 2.04 -5.16
N THR A 128 15.99 3.21 -4.81
CA THR A 128 17.43 3.46 -4.73
C THR A 128 18.09 2.63 -3.63
N LEU A 129 17.48 2.56 -2.44
CA LEU A 129 17.95 1.71 -1.33
C LEU A 129 17.96 0.23 -1.72
N MET A 130 16.88 -0.27 -2.32
CA MET A 130 16.79 -1.66 -2.78
C MET A 130 17.86 -1.98 -3.83
N SER A 131 18.12 -1.05 -4.75
CA SER A 131 19.20 -1.18 -5.75
C SER A 131 20.59 -1.22 -5.10
N ALA A 132 20.83 -0.41 -4.08
CA ALA A 132 22.09 -0.42 -3.33
C ALA A 132 22.28 -1.75 -2.57
N PHE A 133 21.21 -2.28 -1.95
CA PHE A 133 21.25 -3.58 -1.28
C PHE A 133 21.50 -4.73 -2.26
N ALA A 134 20.88 -4.70 -3.44
CA ALA A 134 21.12 -5.68 -4.50
C ALA A 134 22.59 -5.64 -4.96
N LYS A 135 23.15 -4.45 -5.21
CA LYS A 135 24.57 -4.30 -5.58
C LYS A 135 25.50 -4.84 -4.50
N LYS A 136 25.27 -4.50 -3.24
CA LYS A 136 26.04 -5.05 -2.11
C LYS A 136 26.01 -6.58 -2.11
N LYS A 137 24.83 -7.18 -2.29
CA LYS A 137 24.68 -8.63 -2.35
C LYS A 137 25.41 -9.25 -3.55
N LEU A 138 25.44 -8.58 -4.71
CA LEU A 138 26.21 -9.04 -5.87
C LEU A 138 27.73 -9.01 -5.59
N ASN A 139 28.23 -7.95 -4.94
CA ASN A 139 29.64 -7.87 -4.51
C ASN A 139 29.97 -9.01 -3.52
N ASP A 140 29.10 -9.24 -2.53
CA ASP A 140 29.29 -10.28 -1.50
C ASP A 140 29.31 -11.69 -2.12
N LEU A 141 28.62 -11.87 -3.26
CA LEU A 141 28.63 -13.10 -4.05
C LEU A 141 29.79 -13.18 -5.07
N GLY A 142 30.61 -12.12 -5.19
CA GLY A 142 31.71 -12.03 -6.16
C GLY A 142 31.26 -11.97 -7.62
N LEU A 143 30.03 -11.50 -7.89
CA LEU A 143 29.46 -11.41 -9.24
C LEU A 143 29.78 -10.07 -9.94
N ILE A 144 30.16 -9.05 -9.18
CA ILE A 144 30.67 -7.76 -9.64
C ILE A 144 31.74 -7.23 -8.68
#